data_AF-A0A2R6IK40-F1
#
_entry.id   AF-A0A2R6IK40-F1
#
_cell.length_a   1.000
_cell.length_b   1.000
_cell.length_c   1.000
_cell.angle_alpha   90.00
_cell.angle_beta   90.00
_cell.angle_gamma   90.00
#
_symmetry.space_group_name_H-M   'P 1'
#
loop_
_entity.id
_entity.type
_entity.pdbx_description
1 polymer ?
#
loop_
_entity_poly.entity_id
_entity_poly.type
_entity_poly.pdbx_seq_one_letter_code
_entity_poly.pdbx_strand_id
1 'polypeptide(L)' 'MDGSADLGAVAQSLEDGCVQTILRETLEEPMSAPELTEMCEASRATVYRRVDDRSDHGLLAELTGMVAILYGFLAPLGD' A
#
# COMPACT_ATOMS: atom_id res chain seq x y z
N MET A 1 -14.85 -12.12 14.10
CA MET A 1 -13.43 -11.95 13.74
C MET A 1 -12.97 -10.67 14.43
N ASP A 2 -11.92 -10.77 15.22
CA ASP A 2 -11.46 -9.73 16.14
C ASP A 2 -10.70 -8.65 15.37
N GLY A 3 -11.34 -7.51 15.11
CA GLY A 3 -10.72 -6.39 14.38
C GLY A 3 -9.51 -5.77 15.09
N SER A 4 -9.23 -6.14 16.34
CA SER A 4 -8.06 -5.66 17.08
C SER A 4 -6.77 -6.35 16.66
N ALA A 5 -6.83 -7.63 16.25
CA ALA A 5 -5.65 -8.34 15.73
C ALA A 5 -5.20 -7.79 14.37
N ASP A 6 -6.17 -7.39 13.54
CA ASP A 6 -5.93 -6.74 12.25
C ASP A 6 -5.29 -5.36 12.43
N LEU A 7 -5.82 -4.57 13.37
CA LEU A 7 -5.28 -3.24 13.68
C LEU A 7 -3.81 -3.30 14.17
N GLY A 8 -3.47 -4.31 14.97
CA GLY A 8 -2.10 -4.50 15.46
C GLY A 8 -1.11 -4.84 14.34
N ALA A 9 -1.50 -5.70 13.40
CA ALA A 9 -0.70 -6.05 12.23
C ALA A 9 -0.53 -4.84 11.29
N VAL A 10 -1.59 -4.08 11.06
CA VAL A 10 -1.55 -2.83 10.28
C VAL A 10 -0.63 -1.81 10.96
N ALA A 11 -0.78 -1.59 12.27
CA ALA A 11 0.05 -0.65 13.03
C ALA A 11 1.53 -1.02 13.00
N GLN A 12 1.86 -2.30 13.21
CA GLN A 12 3.25 -2.78 13.11
C GLN A 12 3.82 -2.60 11.71
N SER A 13 3.00 -2.81 10.69
CA SER A 13 3.43 -2.61 9.31
C SER A 13 3.72 -1.14 9.01
N LEU A 14 2.99 -0.19 9.63
CA LEU A 14 3.24 1.25 9.49
C LEU A 14 4.55 1.73 10.13
N GLU A 15 5.23 0.92 10.96
CA GLU A 15 6.56 1.24 11.48
C GLU A 15 7.65 1.18 10.39
N ASP A 16 7.34 0.59 9.24
CA ASP A 16 8.24 0.44 8.11
C ASP A 16 8.25 1.69 7.22
N GLY A 17 9.44 2.27 7.00
CA GLY A 17 9.56 3.51 6.21
C GLY A 17 9.13 3.36 4.75
N CYS A 18 9.44 2.21 4.13
CA CYS A 18 9.04 1.97 2.74
C CYS A 18 7.52 1.80 2.62
N VAL A 19 6.90 1.20 3.62
CA VAL A 19 5.45 1.13 3.71
C VAL A 19 4.82 2.52 3.72
N GLN A 20 5.34 3.42 4.56
CA GLN A 20 4.79 4.76 4.67
C GLN A 20 4.94 5.49 3.34
N THR A 21 6.08 5.32 2.66
CA THR A 21 6.30 5.84 1.31
C THR A 21 5.28 5.28 0.34
N ILE A 22 5.14 3.95 0.23
CA ILE A 22 4.16 3.32 -0.68
C ILE A 22 2.77 3.88 -0.45
N LEU A 23 2.31 3.94 0.80
CA LEU A 23 0.98 4.46 1.12
C LEU A 23 0.83 5.94 0.80
N ARG A 24 1.86 6.76 1.06
CA ARG A 24 1.82 8.20 0.77
C ARG A 24 1.72 8.46 -0.74
N GLU A 25 2.63 7.87 -1.51
CA GLU A 25 2.69 8.08 -2.95
C GLU A 25 1.42 7.55 -3.64
N THR A 26 0.97 6.34 -3.25
CA THR A 26 -0.26 5.73 -3.82
C THR A 26 -1.57 6.38 -3.37
N LEU A 27 -1.52 7.23 -2.33
CA LEU A 27 -2.65 8.05 -1.90
C LEU A 27 -2.79 9.30 -2.79
N GLU A 28 -1.67 9.85 -3.26
CA GLU A 28 -1.65 11.00 -4.16
C GLU A 28 -2.06 10.60 -5.58
N GLU A 29 -1.46 9.53 -6.10
CA GLU A 29 -1.81 8.96 -7.41
C GLU A 29 -1.46 7.46 -7.50
N PRO A 30 -2.14 6.67 -8.37
CA PRO A 30 -1.76 5.28 -8.59
C PRO A 30 -0.32 5.16 -9.12
N MET A 31 0.51 4.36 -8.47
CA MET A 31 1.93 4.20 -8.84
C MET A 31 2.23 2.80 -9.36
N SER A 32 3.17 2.66 -10.29
CA SER A 32 3.62 1.33 -10.70
C SER A 32 4.59 0.73 -9.67
N ALA A 33 4.60 -0.60 -9.56
CA ALA A 33 5.54 -1.32 -8.71
C ALA A 33 7.04 -1.00 -8.96
N PRO A 34 7.52 -0.78 -10.21
CA PRO A 34 8.89 -0.31 -10.42
C PRO A 34 9.13 1.10 -9.88
N GLU A 35 8.20 2.05 -10.02
CA GLU A 35 8.34 3.40 -9.46
C GLU A 35 8.40 3.35 -7.93
N LEU A 36 7.53 2.56 -7.30
CA LEU A 36 7.57 2.31 -5.85
C LEU A 36 8.92 1.73 -5.38
N THR A 37 9.56 0.92 -6.23
CA THR A 37 10.87 0.36 -5.93
C THR A 37 11.97 1.41 -5.92
N GLU A 38 11.88 2.43 -6.77
CA GLU A 38 12.86 3.52 -6.82
C GLU A 38 12.71 4.48 -5.65
N MET A 39 11.49 4.64 -5.12
CA MET A 39 11.19 5.52 -3.99
C MET A 39 11.44 4.87 -2.62
N CYS A 40 11.40 3.54 -2.56
CA CYS A 40 11.74 2.80 -1.35
C CYS A 40 13.24 2.54 -1.23
N GLU A 41 13.81 2.80 -0.05
CA GLU A 41 15.16 2.34 0.32
C GLU A 41 15.16 0.83 0.65
N ALA A 42 14.67 0.00 -0.27
CA ALA A 42 14.53 -1.44 -0.08
C ALA A 42 14.78 -2.19 -1.40
N SER A 43 15.08 -3.49 -1.29
CA SER A 43 15.22 -4.32 -2.48
C SER A 43 13.87 -4.44 -3.20
N ARG A 44 13.88 -4.59 -4.54
CA ARG A 44 12.67 -4.84 -5.33
C ARG A 44 11.83 -5.98 -4.76
N ALA A 45 12.46 -7.10 -4.40
CA ALA A 45 11.75 -8.23 -3.80
C ALA A 45 11.04 -7.87 -2.48
N THR A 46 11.66 -7.03 -1.66
CA THR A 46 11.07 -6.53 -0.41
C THR A 46 9.87 -5.61 -0.67
N VAL A 47 9.97 -4.74 -1.68
CA VAL A 47 8.89 -3.82 -2.06
C VAL A 47 7.67 -4.59 -2.55
N TYR A 48 7.86 -5.54 -3.48
CA TYR A 48 6.77 -6.37 -3.99
C TYR A 48 6.09 -7.16 -2.86
N ARG A 49 6.85 -7.76 -1.94
CA ARG A 49 6.27 -8.47 -0.79
C ARG A 49 5.44 -7.55 0.09
N ARG A 50 5.92 -6.32 0.35
CA ARG A 50 5.18 -5.34 1.18
C ARG A 50 3.90 -4.84 0.51
N VAL A 51 3.87 -4.78 -0.82
CA VAL A 51 2.67 -4.44 -1.59
C VAL A 51 1.67 -5.60 -1.54
N ASP A 52 2.15 -6.83 -1.72
CA ASP A 52 1.35 -8.07 -1.65
C ASP A 52 0.70 -8.22 -0.26
N ASP A 53 1.51 -8.16 0.81
CA ASP A 53 1.04 -8.21 2.20
C ASP A 53 -0.07 -7.17 2.46
N ARG A 54 0.03 -5.97 1.88
CA ARG A 54 -0.96 -4.90 2.04
C ARG A 54 -2.23 -5.08 1.22
N SER A 55 -2.10 -5.71 0.07
CA SER A 55 -3.24 -6.04 -0.78
C SER A 55 -4.08 -7.12 -0.08
N ASP A 56 -3.42 -8.08 0.57
CA ASP A 56 -4.07 -9.09 1.42
C ASP A 56 -4.82 -8.46 2.62
N HIS A 57 -4.25 -7.40 3.23
CA HIS A 57 -4.91 -6.63 4.28
C HIS A 57 -5.95 -5.60 3.76
N GLY A 58 -6.17 -5.52 2.45
CA GLY A 58 -7.14 -4.59 1.85
C GLY A 58 -6.77 -3.11 1.96
N LEU A 59 -5.51 -2.78 2.19
CA LEU A 59 -5.02 -1.40 2.22
C LEU A 59 -4.70 -0.89 0.81
N LEU A 60 -4.20 -1.78 -0.04
CA LEU A 60 -3.85 -1.50 -1.43
C LEU A 60 -4.71 -2.35 -2.37
N ALA A 61 -4.86 -1.86 -3.60
CA ALA A 61 -5.44 -2.58 -4.71
C ALA A 61 -4.43 -2.59 -5.86
N GLU A 62 -4.18 -3.78 -6.41
CA GLU A 62 -3.42 -3.94 -7.64
C GLU A 62 -4.37 -3.85 -8.85
N LEU A 63 -4.14 -2.83 -9.67
CA LEU A 63 -4.66 -2.67 -11.01
C LEU A 63 -3.57 -3.10 -12.00
N THR A 64 -3.88 -3.35 -13.27
CA THR A 64 -2.91 -3.87 -14.26
C THR A 64 -1.63 -3.00 -14.33
N GLY A 65 -0.59 -3.39 -13.58
CA GLY A 65 0.68 -2.66 -13.47
C GLY A 65 0.69 -1.45 -12.54
N MET A 66 -0.40 -1.18 -11.79
CA MET A 66 -0.53 -0.02 -10.91
C MET A 66 -1.00 -0.46 -9.51
N VAL A 67 -0.57 0.26 -8.49
CA VAL A 67 -0.92 0.06 -7.08
C VAL A 67 -1.60 1.33 -6.59
N ALA A 68 -2.77 1.19 -5.97
CA ALA A 68 -3.56 2.32 -5.45
C ALA A 68 -4.10 2.03 -4.04
N ILE A 69 -4.32 3.07 -3.23
CA ILE A 69 -5.02 2.89 -1.94
C ILE A 69 -6.51 2.61 -2.17
N LEU A 70 -7.00 1.53 -1.56
CA LEU A 70 -8.39 1.06 -1.72
C LEU A 70 -9.43 2.11 -1.26
N TYR A 71 -9.10 2.93 -0.26
CA TYR A 71 -10.00 3.94 0.32
C TYR A 71 -9.76 5.38 -0.18
N GLY A 72 -8.63 5.65 -0.84
CA GLY A 72 -8.23 7.01 -1.25
C GLY A 72 -8.75 7.41 -2.62
N PHE A 73 -8.81 6.46 -3.56
CA PHE A 73 -9.13 6.72 -4.97
C PHE A 73 -10.51 6.18 -5.41
N LEU A 74 -11.08 5.23 -4.67
CA LEU A 74 -12.42 4.66 -4.92
C LEU A 74 -13.53 5.37 -4.14
N ALA A 75 -13.21 6.41 -3.36
CA ALA A 75 -14.26 7.34 -2.93
C ALA A 75 -14.88 7.92 -4.21
N PRO A 76 -16.18 7.71 -4.50
CA PRO A 76 -16.79 8.33 -5.65
C PRO A 76 -16.54 9.83 -5.54
N LEU A 77 -16.08 10.45 -6.63
CA LEU A 77 -16.25 11.87 -6.84
C LEU A 77 -17.69 12.18 -6.39
N GLY A 78 -17.81 12.85 -5.25
CA GLY A 78 -19.10 13.20 -4.70
C GLY A 78 -19.89 13.97 -5.75
N ASP A 79 -21.19 13.68 -5.83
CA ASP A 79 -22.15 14.62 -6.41
C ASP A 79 -22.15 15.92 -5.58
#